data_AF-A0AAD1YHP1-F1
#
_entry.id   AF-A0AAD1YHP1-F1
#
_cell.length_a   1.000
_cell.length_b   1.000
_cell.length_c   1.000
_cell.angle_alpha   90.00
_cell.angle_beta   90.00
_cell.angle_gamma   90.00
#
_symmetry.space_group_name_H-M   'P 1'
#
loop_
_entity.id
_entity.type
_entity.pdbx_description
1 polymer ?
#
loop_
_entity_poly.entity_id
_entity_poly.type
_entity_poly.pdbx_seq_one_letter_code
_entity_poly.pdbx_strand_id
1 'polypeptide(L)'
;MIHICVDSQTYEKIAYITAQKRIFRRDLLLKILDIYIKENHKEKPFDNDESSISISIPIEEGVDKKLYKESAKKITNEDINKILDKMLFQENGDK
;
A
#
# COMPACT_ATOMS: atom_id res chain seq x y z
N MET A 1 7.13 9.82 -9.47
CA MET A 1 6.55 9.94 -8.13
C MET A 1 5.08 9.53 -8.22
N ILE A 2 4.62 8.74 -7.26
CA ILE A 2 3.20 8.47 -6.98
C ILE A 2 2.87 8.92 -5.57
N HIS A 3 1.58 9.12 -5.33
CA HIS A 3 1.03 9.48 -4.04
C HIS A 3 0.05 8.39 -3.62
N ILE A 4 0.20 7.85 -2.41
CA ILE A 4 -0.78 6.97 -1.79
C ILE A 4 -1.40 7.73 -0.63
N CYS A 5 -2.72 7.85 -0.64
CA CYS A 5 -3.48 8.46 0.43
C CYS A 5 -3.88 7.39 1.44
N VAL A 6 -3.59 7.62 2.72
CA VAL A 6 -3.97 6.72 3.81
C VAL A 6 -4.61 7.51 4.95
N ASP A 7 -5.58 6.93 5.64
CA ASP A 7 -6.09 7.51 6.87
C ASP A 7 -5.08 7.37 8.03
N SER A 8 -5.33 8.06 9.15
CA SER A 8 -4.46 8.04 10.32
C SER A 8 -4.27 6.65 10.92
N GLN A 9 -5.31 5.80 10.93
CA GLN A 9 -5.24 4.46 11.51
C GLN A 9 -4.36 3.54 10.66
N THR A 10 -4.53 3.59 9.35
CA THR A 10 -3.75 2.86 8.36
C THR A 10 -2.30 3.33 8.39
N TYR A 11 -2.07 4.64 8.57
CA TYR A 11 -0.73 5.18 8.76
C TYR A 11 -0.02 4.63 10.00
N GLU A 12 -0.70 4.57 11.15
CA GLU A 12 -0.16 3.96 12.36
C GLU A 12 0.17 2.47 12.16
N LYS A 13 -0.68 1.73 11.46
CA LYS A 13 -0.44 0.33 11.13
C LYS A 13 0.77 0.14 10.22
N ILE A 14 0.95 0.99 9.20
CA ILE A 14 2.15 1.04 8.37
C ILE A 14 3.40 1.31 9.22
N ALA A 15 3.32 2.28 10.15
CA ALA A 15 4.43 2.60 11.05
C ALA A 15 4.78 1.41 11.95
N TYR A 16 3.78 0.71 12.48
CA TYR A 16 3.98 -0.50 13.27
C TYR A 16 4.69 -1.61 12.47
N ILE A 17 4.20 -1.94 11.27
CA ILE A 17 4.81 -3.01 10.45
C ILE A 17 6.23 -2.65 10.01
N THR A 18 6.46 -1.41 9.61
CA THR A 18 7.79 -0.95 9.17
C THR A 18 8.80 -1.01 10.30
N ALA A 19 8.39 -0.69 11.54
CA ALA A 19 9.22 -0.86 12.73
C ALA A 19 9.50 -2.34 13.03
N GLN A 20 8.49 -3.21 13.00
CA GLN A 20 8.63 -4.65 13.25
C GLN A 20 9.56 -5.32 12.23
N LYS A 21 9.36 -5.04 10.94
CA LYS A 21 10.11 -5.67 9.84
C LYS A 21 11.40 -4.94 9.48
N ARG A 22 11.72 -3.82 10.14
CA ARG A 22 12.90 -2.96 9.89
C ARG A 22 13.05 -2.55 8.42
N ILE A 23 11.93 -2.18 7.78
CA ILE A 23 11.88 -1.71 6.39
C ILE A 23 11.43 -0.26 6.33
N PHE A 24 11.77 0.46 5.25
CA PHE A 24 11.27 1.82 5.08
C PHE A 24 9.78 1.82 4.70
N ARG A 25 9.04 2.84 5.16
CA ARG A 25 7.61 3.04 4.83
C ARG A 25 7.35 3.01 3.33
N ARG A 26 8.24 3.63 2.55
CA ARG A 26 8.15 3.68 1.08
C ARG A 26 8.21 2.27 0.47
N ASP A 27 9.07 1.39 0.99
CA ASP A 27 9.30 0.06 0.43
C ASP A 27 8.11 -0.85 0.77
N LEU A 28 7.55 -0.71 1.99
CA LEU A 28 6.31 -1.39 2.36
C LEU A 28 5.15 -0.97 1.47
N LEU A 29 4.99 0.33 1.21
CA LEU A 29 3.92 0.86 0.38
C LEU A 29 4.05 0.45 -1.09
N LEU A 30 5.27 0.41 -1.64
CA LEU A 30 5.52 -0.17 -2.96
C LEU A 30 5.11 -1.65 -2.99
N LYS A 31 5.51 -2.43 -1.99
CA LYS A 31 5.13 -3.85 -1.90
C LYS A 31 3.61 -4.05 -1.79
N ILE A 32 2.92 -3.18 -1.05
CA ILE A 32 1.45 -3.19 -0.95
C ILE A 32 0.84 -2.93 -2.33
N LEU A 33 1.35 -1.92 -3.04
CA LEU A 33 0.88 -1.58 -4.37
C LEU A 33 1.14 -2.73 -5.36
N ASP A 34 2.28 -3.41 -5.28
CA ASP A 34 2.59 -4.58 -6.10
C ASP A 34 1.60 -5.73 -5.88
N ILE A 35 1.28 -6.01 -4.62
CA ILE A 35 0.29 -7.04 -4.26
C ILE A 35 -1.08 -6.63 -4.76
N TYR A 36 -1.46 -5.37 -4.55
CA TYR A 36 -2.73 -4.84 -5.06
C TYR A 36 -2.82 -4.98 -6.58
N ILE A 37 -1.79 -4.60 -7.34
CA ILE A 37 -1.76 -4.75 -8.80
C ILE A 37 -1.95 -6.21 -9.20
N LYS A 38 -1.29 -7.14 -8.52
CA LYS A 38 -1.40 -8.58 -8.78
C LYS A 38 -2.77 -9.15 -8.42
N GLU A 39 -3.38 -8.70 -7.33
CA GLU A 39 -4.68 -9.19 -6.83
C GLU A 39 -5.89 -8.54 -7.51
N ASN A 40 -5.82 -7.24 -7.84
CA ASN A 40 -6.94 -6.40 -8.28
C ASN A 40 -6.87 -6.01 -9.77
N HIS A 41 -6.66 -6.97 -10.67
CA HIS A 41 -6.96 -6.81 -12.11
C HIS A 41 -8.48 -6.57 -12.42
N LYS A 42 -9.29 -6.14 -11.44
CA LYS A 42 -10.71 -5.81 -11.59
C LYS A 42 -11.00 -4.47 -10.90
N GLU A 43 -11.64 -3.57 -11.65
CA GLU A 43 -11.88 -2.17 -11.26
C GLU A 43 -12.82 -2.05 -10.06
N LYS A 44 -12.37 -1.31 -9.03
CA LYS A 44 -13.25 -0.66 -8.04
C LYS A 44 -12.88 0.82 -7.93
N PRO A 45 -13.86 1.72 -7.72
CA PRO A 45 -13.63 3.14 -7.52
C PRO A 45 -13.09 3.45 -6.11
N PHE A 46 -12.44 4.61 -6.01
CA PHE A 46 -11.75 5.13 -4.82
C PHE A 46 -12.74 5.83 -3.87
N ASP A 47 -12.61 5.59 -2.56
CA ASP A 47 -13.32 6.33 -1.51
C ASP A 47 -12.38 7.42 -0.97
N ASN A 48 -12.76 8.69 -1.10
CA ASN A 48 -11.88 9.83 -0.84
C ASN A 48 -12.38 10.58 0.40
N ASP A 49 -11.84 10.23 1.56
CA ASP A 49 -12.17 10.84 2.84
C ASP A 49 -11.21 12.01 3.15
N GLU A 50 -11.73 13.11 3.73
CA GLU A 50 -11.04 14.39 3.90
C GLU A 50 -9.85 14.34 4.90
N SER A 51 -9.67 13.21 5.60
CA SER A 51 -8.60 12.97 6.59
C SER A 51 -7.41 12.17 6.04
N SER A 52 -7.14 12.28 4.74
CA SER A 52 -6.12 11.48 4.06
C SER A 52 -4.70 12.06 4.16
N ILE A 53 -3.75 11.26 4.66
CA ILE A 53 -2.31 11.52 4.65
C ILE A 53 -1.74 11.06 3.30
N SER A 54 -1.17 12.00 2.53
CA SER A 54 -0.55 11.69 1.24
C SER A 54 0.94 11.36 1.38
N ILE A 55 1.32 10.13 1.03
CA ILE A 55 2.71 9.66 1.08
C ILE A 55 3.29 9.59 -0.33
N SER A 56 4.39 10.32 -0.55
CA SER A 56 5.08 10.37 -1.85
C SER A 56 6.09 9.23 -1.99
N ILE A 57 6.01 8.49 -3.09
CA ILE A 57 6.88 7.33 -3.37
C ILE A 57 7.54 7.51 -4.75
N PRO A 58 8.88 7.45 -4.85
CA PRO A 58 9.56 7.42 -6.13
C PRO A 58 9.31 6.08 -6.83
N ILE A 59 9.14 6.11 -8.16
CA ILE A 59 9.09 4.88 -8.97
C ILE A 59 10.41 4.81 -9.74
N GLU A 60 11.06 3.66 -9.66
CA GLU A 60 12.33 3.40 -10.35
C GLU A 60 12.19 3.43 -11.89
N GLU A 61 13.33 3.56 -12.54
CA GLU A 61 13.43 3.48 -14.00
C GLU A 61 13.23 2.02 -14.45
N GLY A 62 12.44 1.79 -15.49
CA GLY A 62 12.10 0.43 -15.98
C GLY A 62 10.77 -0.15 -15.47
N VAL A 63 10.10 0.51 -14.51
CA VAL A 63 8.76 0.13 -14.05
C VAL A 63 7.68 0.82 -14.90
N ASP A 64 6.54 0.17 -15.15
CA ASP A 64 5.38 0.79 -15.80
C ASP A 64 4.79 1.90 -14.90
N LYS A 65 5.30 3.11 -15.10
CA LYS A 65 4.90 4.32 -14.36
C LYS A 65 3.43 4.64 -14.55
N LYS A 66 2.79 4.23 -15.66
CA LYS A 66 1.37 4.48 -15.91
C LYS A 66 0.52 3.57 -15.03
N LEU A 67 0.79 2.26 -15.06
CA LEU A 67 0.09 1.27 -14.25
C LEU A 67 0.14 1.63 -12.76
N TYR A 68 1.34 1.91 -12.22
CA TYR A 68 1.49 2.22 -10.80
C TYR A 68 0.80 3.54 -10.42
N LYS A 69 0.81 4.55 -11.31
CA LYS A 69 0.07 5.80 -11.07
C LYS A 69 -1.44 5.56 -11.05
N GLU A 70 -1.97 4.74 -11.96
CA GLU A 70 -3.40 4.44 -12.01
C GLU A 70 -3.83 3.59 -10.81
N SER A 71 -3.04 2.58 -10.44
CA SER A 71 -3.31 1.72 -9.28
C SER A 71 -3.19 2.48 -7.96
N ALA A 72 -2.20 3.37 -7.81
CA ALA A 72 -2.07 4.19 -6.60
C ALA A 72 -3.26 5.14 -6.39
N LYS A 73 -3.96 5.53 -7.46
CA LYS A 73 -5.21 6.31 -7.40
C LYS A 73 -6.46 5.47 -7.14
N LYS A 74 -6.37 4.14 -7.22
CA LYS A 74 -7.51 3.22 -7.07
C LYS A 74 -7.45 2.42 -5.77
N ILE A 75 -6.26 2.22 -5.20
CA ILE A 75 -6.08 1.47 -3.97
C ILE A 75 -6.73 2.17 -2.78
N THR A 76 -7.62 1.48 -2.07
CA THR A 76 -8.35 2.04 -0.91
C THR A 76 -7.65 1.74 0.43
N ASN A 77 -8.03 2.43 1.51
CA ASN A 77 -7.58 2.09 2.87
C ASN A 77 -7.95 0.65 3.26
N GLU A 78 -9.11 0.14 2.81
CA GLU A 78 -9.51 -1.25 3.04
C GLU A 78 -8.55 -2.23 2.34
N ASP A 79 -8.20 -1.97 1.08
CA ASP A 79 -7.23 -2.79 0.35
C ASP A 79 -5.87 -2.81 1.03
N ILE A 80 -5.39 -1.64 1.46
CA ILE A 80 -4.12 -1.51 2.18
C ILE A 80 -4.17 -2.31 3.48
N ASN A 81 -5.22 -2.14 4.29
CA ASN A 81 -5.36 -2.87 5.55
C ASN A 81 -5.43 -4.38 5.35
N LYS A 82 -6.18 -4.85 4.36
CA LYS A 82 -6.26 -6.27 4.00
C LYS A 82 -4.89 -6.85 3.64
N ILE A 83 -4.08 -6.10 2.89
CA ILE A 83 -2.71 -6.53 2.53
C ILE A 83 -1.78 -6.49 3.75
N LEU A 84 -1.85 -5.44 4.57
CA LEU A 84 -1.08 -5.31 5.82
C LEU A 84 -1.39 -6.47 6.78
N ASP A 85 -2.66 -6.85 6.92
CA ASP A 85 -3.09 -7.98 7.75
C ASP A 85 -2.50 -9.28 7.24
N LYS A 86 -2.60 -9.57 5.93
CA LYS A 86 -1.95 -10.74 5.33
C LYS A 86 -0.44 -10.79 5.66
N MET A 87 0.25 -9.66 5.60
CA MET A 87 1.68 -9.58 5.92
C MET A 87 2.00 -9.81 7.41
N LEU A 88 1.09 -9.51 8.33
CA LEU A 88 1.23 -9.80 9.76
C LEU A 88 0.98 -11.28 10.06
N PHE A 89 0.00 -11.90 9.39
CA PHE A 89 -0.40 -13.27 9.68
C PHE A 89 0.38 -14.35 8.89
N GLN A 90 1.03 -14.00 7.77
CA GLN A 90 1.86 -14.94 7.01
C GLN A 90 3.14 -15.40 7.75
N GLU A 91 3.55 -14.76 8.84
CA GLU A 91 4.67 -15.23 9.69
C GLU A 91 4.28 -16.31 10.71
N ASN A 92 2.99 -16.69 10.82
CA ASN A 92 2.53 -17.68 11.82
C ASN A 92 2.03 -19.02 11.21
N GLY A 93 2.24 -19.25 9.91
CA GLY A 93 1.81 -20.46 9.20
C GLY A 93 2.89 -21.52 8.97
N ASP A 94 4.11 -21.32 9.47
CA ASP A 94 5.19 -22.30 9.47
C ASP A 94 5.40 -22.78 10.92
N LYS A 95 4.54 -23.68 11.39
CA LYS A 95 4.71 -24.44 12.62
C LYS A 95 4.28 -25.88 12.39
#